data_AF-B3E4C2-F1
#
_entry.id   AF-B3E4C2-F1
#
_cell.length_a   1.000
_cell.length_b   1.000
_cell.length_c   1.000
_cell.angle_alpha   90.00
_cell.angle_beta   90.00
_cell.angle_gamma   90.00
#
_symmetry.space_group_name_H-M   'P 1'
#
loop_
_entity.id
_entity.type
_entity.pdbx_description
1 polymer ?
#
loop_
_entity_poly.entity_id
_entity_poly.type
_entity_poly.pdbx_seq_one_letter_code
_entity_poly.pdbx_strand_id
1 'polypeptide(L)'
;MKRWLKMTLLTGCVVCTSLASPEGSAGGILKYHVKVKNDIAVEYWPSTGTPIHTTCTVYLYRPDYSYQVATIAAGATHTFTVNGPHCPARLEGTCQSDYGPPATMYTRCLTGKESWGSGISCTAACWSSDWFIRRSDTRSLHFHKE
;
A
#
# COMPACT_ATOMS: atom_id res chain seq x y z
N MET A 1 -12.93 26.90 62.06
CA MET A 1 -13.04 27.37 60.66
C MET A 1 -11.76 27.03 59.90
N LYS A 2 -11.90 26.68 58.61
CA LYS A 2 -10.85 26.44 57.59
C LYS A 2 -10.06 25.11 57.64
N ARG A 3 -10.69 24.09 57.04
CA ARG A 3 -10.04 22.91 56.44
C ARG A 3 -9.17 23.37 55.26
N TRP A 4 -7.91 22.97 55.22
CA TRP A 4 -7.04 23.14 54.06
C TRP A 4 -7.12 21.88 53.19
N LEU A 5 -7.81 21.97 52.05
CA LEU A 5 -7.68 21.00 50.96
C LEU A 5 -6.31 21.20 50.32
N LYS A 6 -5.42 20.20 50.41
CA LYS A 6 -4.30 20.07 49.49
C LYS A 6 -4.86 19.54 48.17
N MET A 7 -4.97 20.42 47.19
CA MET A 7 -5.39 20.12 45.82
C MET A 7 -4.17 19.53 45.09
N THR A 8 -4.20 18.23 44.84
CA THR A 8 -3.18 17.51 44.07
C THR A 8 -3.25 17.97 42.62
N LEU A 9 -2.27 18.77 42.18
CA LEU A 9 -2.15 19.24 40.80
C LEU A 9 -1.58 18.10 39.93
N LEU A 10 -2.45 17.23 39.44
CA LEU A 10 -2.15 16.32 38.32
C LEU A 10 -2.28 17.12 37.02
N THR A 11 -1.25 17.88 36.66
CA THR A 11 -1.17 18.48 35.32
C THR A 11 -0.65 17.43 34.36
N GLY A 12 -1.59 16.79 33.66
CA GLY A 12 -1.36 15.74 32.70
C GLY A 12 -0.46 16.18 31.55
N CYS A 13 0.63 15.45 31.38
CA CYS A 13 1.33 15.33 30.12
C CYS A 13 0.69 14.16 29.37
N VAL A 14 -0.36 14.38 28.58
CA VAL A 14 -0.76 13.41 27.55
C VAL A 14 -1.40 14.15 26.38
N VAL A 15 -0.91 13.76 25.19
CA VAL A 15 -1.46 14.00 23.86
C VAL A 15 -1.11 15.37 23.24
N CYS A 16 0.04 15.39 22.57
CA CYS A 16 0.19 16.10 21.32
C CYS A 16 -0.88 15.60 20.33
N THR A 17 -2.09 16.16 20.35
CA THR A 17 -3.00 16.06 19.20
C THR A 17 -2.57 17.09 18.18
N SER A 18 -1.48 16.80 17.48
CA SER A 18 -1.27 17.36 16.15
C SER A 18 -2.37 16.80 15.23
N LEU A 19 -3.56 17.39 15.29
CA LEU A 19 -4.49 17.40 14.15
C LEU A 19 -3.91 18.35 13.10
N ALA A 20 -2.83 17.91 12.48
CA ALA A 20 -2.58 18.18 11.10
C ALA A 20 -2.69 16.80 10.46
N SER A 21 -3.66 16.57 9.59
CA SER A 21 -3.43 15.58 8.53
C SER A 21 -2.48 16.31 7.59
N PRO A 22 -1.16 16.11 7.69
CA PRO A 22 -0.29 16.80 6.79
C PRO A 22 -0.52 16.05 5.48
N GLU A 23 -0.96 16.73 4.44
CA GLU A 23 -0.43 16.42 3.12
C GLU A 23 1.08 16.55 3.28
N GLY A 24 1.73 15.49 3.76
CA GLY A 24 3.12 15.58 4.13
C GLY A 24 3.85 15.95 2.86
N SER A 25 4.58 17.05 2.89
CA SER A 25 5.46 17.35 1.79
C SER A 25 6.63 16.40 1.89
N ALA A 26 6.77 15.53 0.89
CA ALA A 26 8.02 14.85 0.69
C ALA A 26 9.05 15.92 0.32
N GLY A 27 9.82 16.40 1.29
CA GLY A 27 10.96 17.31 1.05
C GLY A 27 12.10 16.66 0.24
N GLY A 28 11.88 15.48 -0.35
CA GLY A 28 12.84 14.68 -1.09
C GLY A 28 12.16 13.67 -2.01
N ILE A 29 12.98 12.91 -2.75
CA ILE A 29 12.53 11.89 -3.69
C ILE A 29 12.11 10.64 -2.92
N LEU A 30 10.84 10.24 -3.04
CA LEU A 30 10.35 8.99 -2.45
C LEU A 30 10.42 7.86 -3.48
N LYS A 31 10.82 6.66 -3.02
CA LYS A 31 10.91 5.46 -3.84
C LYS A 31 10.01 4.37 -3.28
N TYR A 32 9.20 3.77 -4.14
CA TYR A 32 8.33 2.65 -3.78
C TYR A 32 8.71 1.46 -4.63
N HIS A 33 9.35 0.48 -4.01
CA HIS A 33 9.75 -0.75 -4.68
C HIS A 33 8.59 -1.74 -4.58
N VAL A 34 8.13 -2.26 -5.72
CA VAL A 34 7.07 -3.26 -5.79
C VAL A 34 7.60 -4.49 -6.49
N LYS A 35 7.70 -5.60 -5.74
CA LYS A 35 8.14 -6.89 -6.24
C LYS A 35 6.95 -7.83 -6.44
N VAL A 36 6.81 -8.39 -7.64
CA VAL A 36 5.86 -9.48 -7.89
C VAL A 36 6.58 -10.78 -7.59
N LYS A 37 6.14 -11.54 -6.60
CA LYS A 37 6.77 -12.81 -6.24
C LYS A 37 6.48 -13.88 -7.31
N ASN A 38 7.38 -14.85 -7.45
CA ASN A 38 7.26 -15.95 -8.43
C ASN A 38 6.11 -16.92 -8.11
N ASP A 39 5.61 -16.95 -6.88
CA ASP A 39 4.47 -17.76 -6.46
C ASP A 39 3.15 -17.32 -7.11
N ILE A 40 3.14 -16.14 -7.74
CA ILE A 40 2.00 -15.65 -8.54
C ILE A 40 1.95 -16.33 -9.92
N ALA A 41 3.07 -16.80 -10.46
CA ALA A 41 3.14 -17.52 -11.73
C ALA A 41 2.55 -18.95 -11.66
N VAL A 42 2.04 -19.36 -10.49
CA VAL A 42 1.60 -20.74 -10.21
C VAL A 42 0.19 -20.96 -10.75
N GLU A 43 0.09 -21.06 -12.07
CA GLU A 43 -0.76 -22.04 -12.73
C GLU A 43 0.12 -22.71 -13.78
N TYR A 44 0.27 -24.04 -13.72
CA TYR A 44 0.73 -24.80 -14.86
C TYR A 44 -0.52 -25.29 -15.55
N TRP A 45 -0.70 -24.95 -16.83
CA TRP A 45 -1.72 -25.62 -17.60
C TRP A 45 -1.31 -27.10 -17.72
N PRO A 46 -2.09 -28.07 -17.20
CA PRO A 46 -1.62 -29.45 -17.06
C PRO A 46 -1.25 -30.11 -18.39
N SER A 47 -1.74 -29.58 -19.51
CA SER A 47 -1.64 -30.24 -20.82
C SER A 47 -0.48 -29.80 -21.71
N THR A 48 0.26 -28.72 -21.39
CA THR A 48 1.33 -28.22 -22.28
C THR A 48 2.69 -28.05 -21.61
N GLY A 49 2.76 -28.04 -20.27
CA GLY A 49 4.02 -27.83 -19.54
C GLY A 49 4.64 -26.44 -19.76
N THR A 50 3.92 -25.52 -20.40
CA THR A 50 4.38 -24.15 -20.67
C THR A 50 4.27 -23.32 -19.39
N PRO A 51 5.30 -22.56 -19.00
CA PRO A 51 5.17 -21.60 -17.91
C PRO A 51 4.10 -20.57 -18.27
N ILE A 52 3.17 -20.32 -17.35
CA ILE A 52 2.18 -19.26 -17.52
C ILE A 52 2.86 -17.93 -17.16
N HIS A 53 2.91 -17.00 -18.10
CA HIS A 53 3.41 -15.68 -17.79
C HIS A 53 2.29 -14.94 -17.06
N THR A 54 2.61 -14.44 -15.88
CA THR A 54 1.70 -13.59 -15.12
C THR A 54 2.31 -12.21 -15.02
N THR A 55 1.51 -11.21 -15.37
CA THR A 55 1.87 -9.81 -15.24
C THR A 55 0.92 -9.12 -14.29
N CYS A 56 1.44 -8.19 -13.51
CA CYS A 56 0.67 -7.38 -12.59
C CYS A 56 0.74 -5.92 -13.02
N THR A 57 -0.42 -5.29 -13.25
CA THR A 57 -0.51 -3.85 -13.41
C THR A 57 -0.73 -3.23 -12.05
N VAL A 58 0.21 -2.40 -11.62
CA VAL A 58 0.23 -1.76 -10.31
C VAL A 58 0.10 -0.26 -10.47
N TYR A 59 -0.76 0.33 -9.66
CA TYR A 59 -1.06 1.74 -9.58
C TYR A 59 -0.61 2.28 -8.22
N LEU A 60 0.21 3.33 -8.23
CA LEU A 60 0.57 4.10 -7.05
C LEU A 60 -0.26 5.39 -7.03
N TYR A 61 -1.30 5.40 -6.21
CA TYR A 61 -2.25 6.51 -6.13
C TYR A 61 -1.85 7.54 -5.08
N ARG A 62 -2.13 8.80 -5.41
CA ARG A 62 -2.08 9.95 -4.51
C ARG A 62 -3.48 10.27 -3.95
N PRO A 63 -3.57 11.06 -2.86
CA PRO A 63 -4.85 11.48 -2.28
C PRO A 63 -5.77 12.23 -3.25
N ASP A 64 -5.20 12.90 -4.26
CA ASP A 64 -5.90 13.64 -5.31
C ASP A 64 -6.37 12.75 -6.47
N TYR A 65 -6.29 11.41 -6.32
CA TYR A 65 -6.60 10.40 -7.34
C TYR A 65 -5.68 10.38 -8.57
N SER A 66 -4.63 11.21 -8.62
CA SER A 66 -3.58 11.03 -9.61
C SER A 66 -2.76 9.77 -9.30
N TYR A 67 -2.22 9.11 -10.33
CA TYR A 67 -1.49 7.86 -10.17
C TYR A 67 -0.30 7.71 -11.13
N GLN A 68 0.67 6.92 -10.70
CA GLN A 68 1.67 6.30 -11.57
C GLN A 68 1.28 4.84 -11.79
N VAL A 69 1.58 4.29 -12.97
CA VAL A 69 1.24 2.90 -13.31
C VAL A 69 2.44 2.17 -13.90
N ALA A 70 2.59 0.89 -13.56
CA ALA A 70 3.58 0.01 -14.15
C ALA A 70 3.04 -1.42 -14.30
N THR A 71 3.43 -2.09 -15.38
CA THR A 71 3.22 -3.52 -15.57
C THR A 71 4.49 -4.27 -15.19
N ILE A 72 4.37 -5.20 -14.24
CA ILE A 72 5.49 -5.90 -13.61
C ILE A 72 5.29 -7.40 -13.83
N ALA A 73 6.25 -8.06 -14.47
CA ALA A 73 6.23 -9.50 -14.64
C ALA A 73 6.44 -10.23 -13.30
N ALA A 74 5.91 -11.45 -13.18
CA ALA A 74 6.22 -12.32 -12.04
C ALA A 74 7.73 -12.52 -11.89
N GLY A 75 8.22 -12.39 -10.66
CA GLY A 75 9.65 -12.43 -10.33
C GLY A 75 10.37 -11.09 -10.47
N ALA A 76 9.79 -10.11 -11.15
CA ALA A 76 10.38 -8.81 -11.36
C ALA A 76 10.07 -7.82 -10.23
N THR A 77 10.83 -6.73 -10.21
CA THR A 77 10.63 -5.60 -9.30
C THR A 77 10.59 -4.32 -10.11
N HIS A 78 9.67 -3.43 -9.76
CA HIS A 78 9.59 -2.08 -10.30
C HIS A 78 9.79 -1.05 -9.19
N THR A 79 10.28 0.13 -9.55
CA THR A 79 10.46 1.24 -8.61
C THR A 79 9.70 2.46 -9.10
N PHE A 80 8.65 2.84 -8.38
CA PHE A 80 8.00 4.12 -8.59
C PHE A 80 8.82 5.22 -7.92
N THR A 81 9.06 6.31 -8.66
CA THR A 81 9.76 7.47 -8.14
C THR A 81 8.77 8.63 -8.04
N VAL A 82 8.51 9.07 -6.82
CA VAL A 82 7.61 10.19 -6.54
C VAL A 82 8.43 11.41 -6.23
N ASN A 83 8.34 12.39 -7.12
CA ASN A 83 8.89 13.73 -6.95
C ASN A 83 7.75 14.71 -6.64
N GLY A 84 8.01 15.66 -5.75
CA GLY A 84 7.10 16.75 -5.44
C GLY A 84 6.40 16.64 -4.08
N PRO A 85 5.52 17.60 -3.75
CA PRO A 85 5.02 17.81 -2.39
C PRO A 85 3.91 16.82 -1.99
N HIS A 86 3.41 15.99 -2.91
CA HIS A 86 2.27 15.11 -2.62
C HIS A 86 2.74 13.66 -2.48
N CYS A 87 2.60 13.12 -1.27
CA CYS A 87 2.87 11.73 -1.00
C CYS A 87 1.74 10.83 -1.51
N PRO A 88 2.06 9.62 -2.00
CA PRO A 88 1.05 8.64 -2.34
C PRO A 88 0.35 8.10 -1.09
N ALA A 89 -0.85 7.56 -1.27
CA ALA A 89 -1.69 7.04 -0.19
C ALA A 89 -1.93 5.54 -0.28
N ARG A 90 -2.03 4.99 -1.49
CA ARG A 90 -2.37 3.57 -1.67
C ARG A 90 -1.71 2.96 -2.90
N LEU A 91 -1.51 1.66 -2.82
CA LEU A 91 -1.24 0.80 -3.96
C LEU A 91 -2.53 0.11 -4.35
N GLU A 92 -2.81 0.07 -5.65
CA GLU A 92 -3.83 -0.81 -6.22
C GLU A 92 -3.19 -1.65 -7.31
N GLY A 93 -3.68 -2.84 -7.55
CA GLY A 93 -3.17 -3.63 -8.65
C GLY A 93 -4.15 -4.69 -9.10
N THR A 94 -3.89 -5.20 -10.29
CA THR A 94 -4.53 -6.38 -10.86
C THR A 94 -3.42 -7.26 -11.42
N CYS A 95 -3.58 -8.58 -11.37
CA CYS A 95 -2.66 -9.49 -12.05
C CYS A 95 -3.44 -10.37 -13.01
N GLN A 96 -2.89 -10.62 -14.18
CA GLN A 96 -3.52 -11.43 -15.20
C GLN A 96 -2.53 -12.50 -15.66
N SER A 97 -3.00 -13.75 -15.67
CA SER A 97 -2.35 -14.85 -16.36
C SER A 97 -2.77 -14.85 -17.83
N ASP A 98 -1.91 -15.33 -18.73
CA ASP A 98 -2.20 -15.42 -20.16
C ASP A 98 -3.45 -16.27 -20.50
N TYR A 99 -3.90 -17.12 -19.57
CA TYR A 99 -4.92 -18.14 -19.80
C TYR A 99 -6.14 -18.04 -18.87
N GLY A 100 -6.18 -17.06 -17.95
CA GLY A 100 -7.23 -16.93 -16.95
C GLY A 100 -7.90 -15.56 -16.94
N PRO A 101 -9.10 -15.43 -16.34
CA PRO A 101 -9.67 -14.13 -16.04
C PRO A 101 -8.73 -13.35 -15.10
N PRO A 102 -8.72 -12.01 -15.18
CA PRO A 102 -7.87 -11.19 -14.31
C PRO A 102 -8.17 -11.49 -12.84
N ALA A 103 -7.11 -11.70 -12.05
CA ALA A 103 -7.21 -11.81 -10.61
C ALA A 103 -7.73 -10.49 -10.04
N THR A 104 -8.57 -10.60 -9.01
CA THR A 104 -9.30 -9.50 -8.37
C THR A 104 -8.41 -8.33 -8.03
N MET A 105 -8.92 -7.11 -8.25
CA MET A 105 -8.24 -5.87 -7.90
C MET A 105 -7.95 -5.83 -6.39
N TYR A 106 -6.69 -5.60 -6.03
CA TYR A 106 -6.24 -5.56 -4.65
C TYR A 106 -5.76 -4.16 -4.32
N THR A 107 -6.28 -3.60 -3.23
CA THR A 107 -5.96 -2.24 -2.74
C THR A 107 -5.33 -2.34 -1.36
N ARG A 108 -4.28 -1.55 -1.12
CA ARG A 108 -3.61 -1.46 0.18
C ARG A 108 -3.21 -0.02 0.47
N CYS A 109 -3.56 0.47 1.65
CA CYS A 109 -3.07 1.76 2.12
C CYS A 109 -1.58 1.65 2.47
N LEU A 110 -0.78 2.63 2.05
CA LEU A 110 0.67 2.64 2.30
C LEU A 110 1.02 2.78 3.79
N THR A 111 0.11 3.37 4.57
CA THR A 111 0.19 3.45 6.04
C THR A 111 -0.18 2.14 6.73
N GLY A 112 -0.74 1.16 6.00
CA GLY A 112 -1.29 -0.08 6.55
C GLY A 112 -2.59 0.10 7.36
N LYS A 113 -3.18 1.30 7.37
CA LYS A 113 -4.46 1.59 8.02
C LYS A 113 -5.53 1.79 6.95
N GLU A 114 -6.30 0.74 6.67
CA GLU A 114 -7.48 0.85 5.82
C GLU A 114 -8.70 1.29 6.65
N SER A 115 -9.41 2.32 6.20
CA SER A 115 -10.76 2.63 6.68
C SER A 115 -11.77 2.07 5.69
N TRP A 116 -12.47 1.00 6.08
CA TRP A 116 -13.49 0.33 5.29
C TRP A 116 -14.87 0.91 5.61
N GLY A 117 -15.21 2.03 4.97
CA GLY A 117 -16.53 2.64 5.01
C GLY A 117 -17.27 2.42 3.69
N SER A 118 -17.73 3.50 3.05
CA SER A 118 -18.28 3.52 1.67
C SER A 118 -17.23 3.24 0.57
N GLY A 119 -16.07 2.71 0.92
CA GLY A 119 -14.89 2.54 0.09
C GLY A 119 -13.62 2.51 0.97
N ILE A 120 -12.48 2.16 0.38
CA ILE A 120 -11.19 2.23 1.07
C ILE A 120 -10.71 3.68 1.07
N SER A 121 -10.64 4.28 2.26
CA SER A 121 -9.97 5.56 2.47
C SER A 121 -8.57 5.32 3.03
N CYS A 122 -7.56 5.94 2.40
CA CYS A 122 -6.15 5.82 2.77
C CYS A 122 -5.55 7.20 3.04
N THR A 123 -4.83 7.33 4.15
CA THR A 123 -4.00 8.50 4.42
C THR A 123 -2.69 8.43 3.63
N ALA A 124 -2.17 9.59 3.21
CA ALA A 124 -0.87 9.69 2.54
C ALA A 124 0.28 9.18 3.42
N ALA A 125 1.30 8.57 2.78
CA ALA A 125 2.50 8.05 3.42
C ALA A 125 3.75 8.70 2.82
N CYS A 126 4.42 9.56 3.59
CA CYS A 126 5.56 10.36 3.14
C CYS A 126 6.92 9.73 3.43
N TRP A 127 7.05 8.46 3.10
CA TRP A 127 8.29 7.72 3.23
C TRP A 127 8.39 6.68 2.11
N SER A 128 9.61 6.41 1.67
CA SER A 128 9.92 5.30 0.78
C SER A 128 9.52 3.97 1.43
N SER A 129 9.05 3.01 0.63
CA SER A 129 8.65 1.70 1.17
C SER A 129 8.79 0.59 0.15
N ASP A 130 9.09 -0.60 0.67
CA ASP A 130 9.21 -1.83 -0.08
C ASP A 130 7.97 -2.68 0.10
N TRP A 131 7.46 -3.18 -1.02
CA TRP A 131 6.24 -3.96 -1.09
C TRP A 131 6.47 -5.18 -1.96
N PHE A 132 5.77 -6.25 -1.62
CA PHE A 132 5.64 -7.38 -2.51
C PHE A 132 4.20 -7.81 -2.66
N ILE A 133 3.88 -8.30 -3.85
CA ILE A 133 2.62 -8.94 -4.17
C ILE A 133 2.89 -10.43 -4.08
N ARG A 134 2.04 -11.14 -3.35
CA ARG A 134 2.04 -12.61 -3.31
C ARG A 134 0.62 -13.15 -3.29
N ARG A 135 0.49 -14.44 -3.55
CA ARG A 135 -0.74 -15.17 -3.38
C ARG A 135 -0.94 -15.49 -1.88
N SER A 136 -2.10 -15.12 -1.33
CA SER A 136 -2.45 -15.41 0.08
C SER A 136 -3.22 -16.73 0.20
N ASP A 137 -4.06 -17.06 -0.79
CA ASP A 137 -4.82 -18.31 -0.89
C ASP A 137 -5.06 -18.68 -2.36
N THR A 138 -5.85 -19.71 -2.65
CA THR A 138 -6.09 -20.19 -4.03
C THR A 138 -6.74 -19.17 -4.96
N ARG A 139 -7.21 -18.01 -4.49
CA ARG A 139 -7.95 -17.04 -5.30
C ARG A 139 -7.58 -15.57 -5.07
N SER A 140 -6.82 -15.24 -4.03
CA SER A 140 -6.61 -13.86 -3.58
C SER A 140 -5.14 -13.46 -3.61
N LEU A 141 -4.88 -12.28 -4.19
CA LEU A 141 -3.59 -11.62 -4.22
C LEU A 141 -3.60 -10.44 -3.26
N HIS A 142 -2.49 -10.23 -2.56
CA HIS A 142 -2.38 -9.18 -1.56
C HIS A 142 -1.04 -8.45 -1.68
N PHE A 143 -1.07 -7.14 -1.41
CA PHE A 143 0.15 -6.39 -1.10
C PHE A 143 0.57 -6.65 0.34
N HIS A 144 1.85 -6.92 0.52
CA HIS A 144 2.49 -7.02 1.82
C HIS A 144 3.65 -6.04 1.86
N LYS A 145 3.81 -5.40 3.02
CA LYS A 145 4.99 -4.61 3.31
C LYS A 145 6.14 -5.57 3.65
N GLU A 146 7.33 -5.30 3.11
CA GLU A 146 8.55 -6.04 3.47
C GLU A 146 9.08 -5.63 4.86
#